data_AF-A0A382ADQ9-F1
#
_entry.id   AF-A0A382ADQ9-F1
#
_cell.length_a   1.000
_cell.length_b   1.000
_cell.length_c   1.000
_cell.angle_alpha   90.00
_cell.angle_beta   90.00
_cell.angle_gamma   90.00
#
_symmetry.space_group_name_H-M   'P 1'
#
loop_
_entity.id
_entity.type
_entity.pdbx_description
1 polymer ?
#
loop_
_entity_poly.entity_id
_entity_poly.type
_entity_poly.pdbx_seq_one_letter_code
_entity_poly.pdbx_strand_id
1 'polypeptide(L)'
;MGQTIFEFGTETVEPEEPQVEHPKSEKKEAKKKVTNKKTKAHQLAKEQRDIPVSEFFEQNRHILGFDNPTHSLITAVKEGVDNSLDACEQAGILPELKIELESLAKDELSIAIEDNGPGIIEQNVPNVFGRLLYGSRFGSGKQSRGQQGIGISAAIMYGQLTTGRSATISTRISEEHLAMRITMKLDTRNNRGNIERTEDFVWKDEGAEPDEDGIYPEKYHGTRVEFAIKGRYREARPSVLEYLKSTAIVNPHAKIIFTNPEKNTTVFERVSQENPKLPSEGVKPHPHGVELGQLIRMAHHSSEHQMARFLRNDLSSMGSKSISGVLKKARLSSIVRPQDITRIEAKGMIEAFKTTSIRTPTSGVLVPIGPKLIKLGLKQVLDEYRPDFYTLPISRTPSVFSGTPFLVEVGMVYGGNLPKDQPVQILRFANRVPLLYQAGGCAITKAIQGINWRQYGLEQ
;
A
#
# COMPACT_ATOMS: atom_id res chain seq x y z
N MET A 1 -105.88 -15.19 -47.93
CA MET A 1 -106.46 -13.84 -48.10
C MET A 1 -105.65 -12.87 -47.24
N GLY A 2 -105.24 -11.73 -47.80
CA GLY A 2 -104.60 -10.62 -47.07
C GLY A 2 -103.14 -10.33 -47.44
N GLN A 3 -102.93 -9.42 -48.40
CA GLN A 3 -101.65 -8.73 -48.69
C GLN A 3 -101.34 -7.66 -47.64
N THR A 4 -100.05 -7.34 -47.40
CA THR A 4 -99.43 -5.98 -47.43
C THR A 4 -97.94 -6.08 -47.10
N ILE A 5 -97.00 -5.80 -48.02
CA ILE A 5 -96.33 -4.53 -48.41
C ILE A 5 -95.25 -4.06 -47.41
N PHE A 6 -94.04 -3.91 -47.97
CA PHE A 6 -92.77 -3.44 -47.41
C PHE A 6 -92.73 -1.92 -47.21
N GLU A 7 -91.98 -1.47 -46.18
CA GLU A 7 -91.36 -0.14 -46.13
C GLU A 7 -89.87 -0.29 -45.78
N PHE A 8 -89.03 0.48 -46.49
CA PHE A 8 -87.57 0.55 -46.32
C PHE A 8 -87.21 1.75 -45.42
N GLY A 9 -86.39 1.51 -44.40
CA GLY A 9 -85.73 2.52 -43.58
C GLY A 9 -84.21 2.41 -43.73
N THR A 10 -83.56 3.56 -43.88
CA THR A 10 -82.13 3.78 -44.09
C THR A 10 -81.33 3.70 -42.79
N GLU A 11 -80.17 3.03 -42.77
CA GLU A 11 -79.13 3.22 -41.75
C GLU A 11 -77.73 3.36 -42.37
N THR A 12 -76.98 4.27 -41.77
CA THR A 12 -75.67 4.83 -42.15
C THR A 12 -74.50 3.89 -41.91
N VAL A 13 -73.54 3.91 -42.83
CA VAL A 13 -72.32 3.08 -42.89
C VAL A 13 -71.14 3.81 -42.22
N GLU A 14 -70.50 3.18 -41.23
CA GLU A 14 -69.10 3.43 -40.87
C GLU A 14 -68.20 2.38 -41.55
N PRO A 15 -67.03 2.73 -42.13
CA PRO A 15 -66.09 1.73 -42.61
C PRO A 15 -64.88 1.56 -41.68
N GLU A 16 -64.64 0.32 -41.23
CA GLU A 16 -63.34 -0.18 -40.78
C GLU A 16 -62.53 -0.78 -41.94
N GLU A 17 -61.21 -0.74 -41.79
CA GLU A 17 -60.12 -0.95 -42.75
C GLU A 17 -60.08 -2.29 -43.50
N PRO A 18 -59.40 -2.33 -44.66
CA PRO A 18 -58.68 -3.53 -45.07
C PRO A 18 -57.19 -3.30 -45.34
N GLN A 19 -56.37 -4.19 -44.76
CA GLN A 19 -54.98 -4.44 -45.10
C GLN A 19 -54.85 -4.94 -46.55
N VAL A 20 -53.89 -4.39 -47.31
CA VAL A 20 -53.51 -4.93 -48.63
C VAL A 20 -52.00 -4.93 -48.81
N GLU A 21 -51.49 -6.11 -49.16
CA GLU A 21 -50.12 -6.46 -49.51
C GLU A 21 -49.54 -5.61 -50.67
N HIS A 22 -48.26 -5.25 -50.56
CA HIS A 22 -47.52 -4.58 -51.64
C HIS A 22 -46.84 -5.58 -52.59
N PRO A 23 -47.09 -5.52 -53.91
CA PRO A 23 -46.21 -6.15 -54.90
C PRO A 23 -45.08 -5.21 -55.35
N LYS A 24 -43.90 -5.81 -55.47
CA LYS A 24 -42.64 -5.24 -55.95
C LYS A 24 -42.76 -4.65 -57.36
N SER A 25 -42.22 -3.46 -57.58
CA SER A 25 -41.48 -3.17 -58.82
C SER A 25 -40.39 -2.12 -58.58
N GLU A 26 -39.23 -2.42 -59.13
CA GLU A 26 -37.93 -1.82 -58.87
C GLU A 26 -37.80 -0.42 -59.45
N LYS A 27 -37.44 0.56 -58.62
CA LYS A 27 -36.65 1.72 -59.05
C LYS A 27 -35.28 1.63 -58.39
N LYS A 28 -34.27 1.37 -59.22
CA LYS A 28 -32.85 1.35 -58.87
C LYS A 28 -32.39 2.74 -58.47
N GLU A 29 -32.51 3.09 -57.19
CA GLU A 29 -31.64 4.10 -56.59
C GLU A 29 -30.38 3.39 -56.08
N ALA A 30 -29.26 3.74 -56.68
CA ALA A 30 -27.94 3.26 -56.32
C ALA A 30 -27.63 3.67 -54.87
N LYS A 31 -27.93 2.78 -53.90
CA LYS A 31 -27.34 2.83 -52.57
C LYS A 31 -25.83 2.71 -52.76
N LYS A 32 -25.13 3.85 -52.68
CA LYS A 32 -23.70 3.89 -52.38
C LYS A 32 -23.49 3.04 -51.13
N LYS A 33 -23.08 1.78 -51.31
CA LYS A 33 -22.45 1.01 -50.26
C LYS A 33 -21.19 1.80 -49.90
N VAL A 34 -21.27 2.59 -48.84
CA VAL A 34 -20.09 3.11 -48.16
C VAL A 34 -19.39 1.86 -47.65
N THR A 35 -18.50 1.33 -48.48
CA THR A 35 -17.50 0.38 -48.05
C THR A 35 -16.70 1.15 -47.02
N ASN A 36 -16.98 0.86 -45.75
CA ASN A 36 -16.29 1.47 -44.63
C ASN A 36 -14.86 0.94 -44.71
N LYS A 37 -14.04 1.57 -45.55
CA LYS A 37 -12.62 1.28 -45.74
C LYS A 37 -12.04 1.56 -44.36
N LYS A 38 -11.87 0.50 -43.56
CA LYS A 38 -11.28 0.57 -42.21
C LYS A 38 -9.98 1.34 -42.37
N THR A 39 -9.99 2.59 -41.91
CA THR A 39 -8.83 3.45 -42.08
C THR A 39 -7.66 2.86 -41.30
N LYS A 40 -6.44 3.26 -41.63
CA LYS A 40 -5.26 2.82 -40.88
C LYS A 40 -5.41 3.11 -39.38
N ALA A 41 -6.13 4.19 -39.02
CA ALA A 41 -6.52 4.49 -37.65
C ALA A 41 -7.46 3.45 -37.01
N HIS A 42 -8.45 2.91 -37.74
CA HIS A 42 -9.31 1.83 -37.22
C HIS A 42 -8.57 0.49 -37.11
N GLN A 43 -7.54 0.27 -37.93
CA GLN A 43 -6.66 -0.90 -37.81
C GLN A 43 -5.73 -0.76 -36.60
N LEU A 44 -5.07 0.39 -36.44
CA LEU A 44 -4.23 0.72 -35.28
C LEU A 44 -5.03 0.75 -33.97
N ALA A 45 -6.26 1.26 -33.98
CA ALA A 45 -7.13 1.23 -32.80
C ALA A 45 -7.55 -0.19 -32.39
N LYS A 46 -7.54 -1.15 -33.34
CA LYS A 46 -7.79 -2.57 -33.04
C LYS A 46 -6.55 -3.27 -32.45
N GLU A 47 -5.36 -2.72 -32.70
CA GLU A 47 -4.09 -3.16 -32.10
C GLU A 47 -3.87 -2.57 -30.71
N GLN A 48 -4.57 -1.49 -30.36
CA GLN A 48 -4.62 -0.98 -28.99
C GLN A 48 -5.37 -1.98 -28.10
N ARG A 49 -4.64 -2.56 -27.14
CA ARG A 49 -5.19 -3.41 -26.08
C ARG A 49 -4.74 -2.88 -24.73
N ASP A 50 -5.58 -3.07 -23.73
CA ASP A 50 -5.17 -2.89 -22.34
C ASP A 50 -4.10 -3.93 -22.01
N ILE A 51 -2.98 -3.48 -21.46
CA ILE A 51 -1.89 -4.36 -21.02
C ILE A 51 -2.27 -4.92 -19.65
N PRO A 52 -2.39 -6.25 -19.49
CA PRO A 52 -2.63 -6.85 -18.19
C PRO A 52 -1.52 -6.49 -17.20
N VAL A 53 -1.88 -6.37 -15.92
CA VAL A 53 -0.92 -5.96 -14.89
C VAL A 53 0.26 -6.93 -14.80
N SER A 54 0.07 -8.20 -15.12
CA SER A 54 1.14 -9.18 -15.21
C SER A 54 2.11 -8.96 -16.37
N GLU A 55 1.63 -8.52 -17.53
CA GLU A 55 2.50 -8.24 -18.68
C GLU A 55 3.33 -6.99 -18.37
N PHE A 56 2.73 -6.00 -17.69
CA PHE A 56 3.48 -4.90 -17.10
C PHE A 56 4.50 -5.40 -16.07
N PHE A 57 4.12 -6.31 -15.18
CA PHE A 57 5.00 -6.86 -14.15
C PHE A 57 6.19 -7.64 -14.74
N GLU A 58 5.96 -8.49 -15.73
CA GLU A 58 7.00 -9.27 -16.41
C GLU A 58 8.01 -8.38 -17.13
N GLN A 59 7.54 -7.33 -17.79
CA GLN A 59 8.39 -6.37 -18.48
C GLN A 59 9.10 -5.41 -17.51
N ASN A 60 8.53 -5.17 -16.33
CA ASN A 60 8.98 -4.15 -15.38
C ASN A 60 9.33 -4.69 -13.99
N ARG A 61 9.82 -5.93 -13.89
CA ARG A 61 10.22 -6.58 -12.61
C ARG A 61 11.16 -5.70 -11.77
N HIS A 62 12.04 -4.96 -12.45
CA HIS A 62 13.00 -4.05 -11.81
C HIS A 62 12.34 -2.89 -11.07
N ILE A 63 11.19 -2.38 -11.53
CA ILE A 63 10.46 -1.27 -10.90
C ILE A 63 9.92 -1.68 -9.53
N LEU A 64 9.57 -2.96 -9.39
CA LEU A 64 8.96 -3.52 -8.18
C LEU A 64 9.99 -4.20 -7.26
N GLY A 65 11.28 -4.12 -7.59
CA GLY A 65 12.34 -4.68 -6.75
C GLY A 65 12.49 -6.20 -6.87
N PHE A 66 12.21 -6.77 -8.04
CA PHE A 66 12.38 -8.20 -8.35
C PHE A 66 13.38 -8.44 -9.50
N ASP A 67 14.45 -7.65 -9.54
CA ASP A 67 15.50 -7.68 -10.56
C ASP A 67 16.51 -8.83 -10.35
N ASN A 68 16.96 -9.03 -9.12
CA ASN A 68 18.00 -10.00 -8.74
C ASN A 68 17.44 -11.01 -7.71
N PRO A 69 17.70 -12.33 -7.85
CA PRO A 69 17.23 -13.35 -6.90
C PRO A 69 17.47 -13.06 -5.41
N THR A 70 18.59 -12.43 -5.04
CA THR A 70 18.84 -12.03 -3.65
C THR A 70 17.99 -10.80 -3.25
N HIS A 71 17.85 -9.84 -4.15
CA HIS A 71 17.02 -8.65 -3.93
C HIS A 71 15.54 -9.03 -3.83
N SER A 72 15.04 -9.86 -4.75
CA SER A 72 13.68 -10.42 -4.75
C SER A 72 13.31 -11.07 -3.43
N LEU A 73 14.21 -11.86 -2.85
CA LEU A 73 14.00 -12.51 -1.55
C LEU A 73 13.83 -11.47 -0.43
N ILE A 74 14.73 -10.49 -0.36
CA ILE A 74 14.67 -9.42 0.65
C ILE A 74 13.40 -8.58 0.48
N THR A 75 13.03 -8.23 -0.76
CA THR A 75 11.78 -7.50 -1.06
C THR A 75 10.56 -8.30 -0.60
N ALA A 76 10.49 -9.60 -0.90
CA ALA A 76 9.38 -10.45 -0.51
C ALA A 76 9.21 -10.53 1.02
N VAL A 77 10.32 -10.74 1.75
CA VAL A 77 10.32 -10.75 3.22
C VAL A 77 9.93 -9.38 3.77
N LYS A 78 10.47 -8.30 3.18
CA LYS A 78 10.16 -6.93 3.58
C LYS A 78 8.66 -6.64 3.49
N GLU A 79 8.03 -6.94 2.36
CA GLU A 79 6.62 -6.63 2.15
C GLU A 79 5.69 -7.45 3.05
N GLY A 80 6.06 -8.69 3.39
CA GLY A 80 5.32 -9.49 4.38
C GLY A 80 5.47 -8.93 5.79
N VAL A 81 6.70 -8.66 6.23
CA VAL A 81 6.98 -8.11 7.58
C VAL A 81 6.34 -6.73 7.77
N ASP A 82 6.43 -5.84 6.78
CA ASP A 82 5.81 -4.51 6.84
C ASP A 82 4.28 -4.61 6.98
N ASN A 83 3.66 -5.55 6.27
CA ASN A 83 2.21 -5.78 6.36
C ASN A 83 1.79 -6.34 7.71
N SER A 84 2.52 -7.32 8.24
CA SER A 84 2.24 -7.91 9.54
C SER A 84 2.41 -6.91 10.68
N LEU A 85 3.47 -6.09 10.66
CA LEU A 85 3.66 -5.01 11.65
C LEU A 85 2.51 -4.00 11.61
N ASP A 86 2.11 -3.55 10.41
CA ASP A 86 1.00 -2.61 10.26
C ASP A 86 -0.33 -3.21 10.76
N ALA A 87 -0.59 -4.49 10.50
CA ALA A 87 -1.81 -5.17 10.94
C ALA A 87 -1.89 -5.28 12.47
N CYS A 88 -0.78 -5.67 13.11
CA CYS A 88 -0.69 -5.75 14.57
C CYS A 88 -0.87 -4.37 15.23
N GLU A 89 -0.17 -3.35 14.72
CA GLU A 89 -0.25 -2.00 15.28
C GLU A 89 -1.65 -1.40 15.14
N GLN A 90 -2.34 -1.63 14.00
CA GLN A 90 -3.71 -1.15 13.79
C GLN A 90 -4.72 -1.79 14.74
N ALA A 91 -4.51 -3.05 15.10
CA ALA A 91 -5.32 -3.76 16.07
C ALA A 91 -4.92 -3.46 17.53
N GLY A 92 -3.85 -2.69 17.75
CA GLY A 92 -3.33 -2.43 19.09
C GLY A 92 -2.64 -3.64 19.74
N ILE A 93 -2.29 -4.67 18.96
CA ILE A 93 -1.63 -5.89 19.42
C ILE A 93 -0.10 -5.70 19.35
N LEU A 94 0.63 -6.15 20.37
CA LEU A 94 2.10 -6.12 20.34
C LEU A 94 2.60 -7.16 19.33
N PRO A 95 3.33 -6.76 18.26
CA PRO A 95 3.68 -7.66 17.20
C PRO A 95 4.61 -8.80 17.67
N GLU A 96 4.27 -10.01 17.27
CA GLU A 96 5.14 -11.19 17.31
C GLU A 96 5.15 -11.81 15.92
N LEU A 97 6.31 -11.83 15.29
CA LEU A 97 6.50 -12.29 13.93
C LEU A 97 7.41 -13.52 13.91
N LYS A 98 7.01 -14.56 13.20
CA LYS A 98 7.86 -15.72 12.88
C LYS A 98 8.11 -15.73 11.37
N ILE A 99 9.37 -15.65 10.98
CA ILE A 99 9.81 -15.66 9.57
C ILE A 99 10.66 -16.90 9.36
N GLU A 100 10.23 -17.77 8.46
CA GLU A 100 10.92 -19.01 8.11
C GLU A 100 11.30 -18.99 6.64
N LEU A 101 12.55 -19.33 6.36
CA LEU A 101 13.03 -19.54 4.99
C LEU A 101 13.46 -21.00 4.86
N GLU A 102 12.89 -21.72 3.90
CA GLU A 102 13.24 -23.11 3.63
C GLU A 102 13.77 -23.30 2.21
N SER A 103 14.77 -24.15 2.04
CA SER A 103 15.29 -24.50 0.71
C SER A 103 14.47 -25.63 0.10
N LEU A 104 13.71 -25.33 -0.96
CA LEU A 104 12.89 -26.31 -1.68
C LEU A 104 13.69 -27.02 -2.77
N ALA A 105 14.42 -26.25 -3.57
CA ALA A 105 15.25 -26.74 -4.67
C ALA A 105 16.38 -25.74 -4.98
N LYS A 106 17.17 -26.02 -6.03
CA LYS A 106 18.26 -25.12 -6.44
C LYS A 106 17.70 -23.76 -6.87
N ASP A 107 18.10 -22.71 -6.14
CA ASP A 107 17.62 -21.33 -6.30
C ASP A 107 16.09 -21.16 -6.09
N GLU A 108 15.42 -22.10 -5.40
CA GLU A 108 14.00 -21.98 -4.99
C GLU A 108 13.87 -22.07 -3.47
N LEU A 109 13.23 -21.07 -2.87
CA LEU A 109 13.03 -20.95 -1.44
C LEU A 109 11.54 -20.84 -1.11
N SER A 110 11.10 -21.48 -0.03
CA SER A 110 9.81 -21.17 0.61
C SER A 110 10.01 -20.02 1.60
N ILE A 111 9.09 -19.07 1.58
CA ILE A 111 8.99 -18.01 2.58
C ILE A 111 7.71 -18.23 3.35
N ALA A 112 7.81 -18.41 4.67
CA ALA A 112 6.65 -18.35 5.56
C ALA A 112 6.79 -17.14 6.50
N ILE A 113 5.76 -16.31 6.55
CA ILE A 113 5.69 -15.17 7.46
C ILE A 113 4.40 -15.30 8.25
N GLU A 114 4.54 -15.43 9.55
CA GLU A 114 3.46 -15.59 10.50
C GLU A 114 3.44 -14.41 11.47
N ASP A 115 2.23 -13.92 11.75
CA ASP A 115 1.97 -12.86 12.71
C ASP A 115 0.84 -13.22 13.69
N ASN A 116 0.87 -12.55 14.83
CA ASN A 116 -0.18 -12.56 15.83
C ASN A 116 -1.18 -11.40 15.64
N GLY A 117 -1.40 -10.92 14.42
CA GLY A 117 -2.35 -9.86 14.13
C GLY A 117 -3.81 -10.30 14.28
N PRO A 118 -4.78 -9.44 13.94
CA PRO A 118 -6.22 -9.70 14.10
C PRO A 118 -6.80 -10.78 13.16
N GLY A 119 -5.97 -11.37 12.30
CA GLY A 119 -6.43 -12.22 11.21
C GLY A 119 -7.10 -11.44 10.07
N ILE A 120 -7.51 -12.20 9.06
CA ILE A 120 -8.20 -11.70 7.86
C ILE A 120 -9.47 -12.53 7.66
N ILE A 121 -10.57 -11.83 7.36
CA ILE A 121 -11.85 -12.44 6.98
C ILE A 121 -11.69 -13.18 5.64
N GLU A 122 -12.18 -14.41 5.56
CA GLU A 122 -12.08 -15.30 4.39
C GLU A 122 -12.34 -14.58 3.06
N GLN A 123 -13.46 -13.86 2.98
CA GLN A 123 -13.91 -13.15 1.78
C GLN A 123 -12.94 -12.06 1.30
N ASN A 124 -12.12 -11.53 2.22
CA ASN A 124 -11.15 -10.48 1.93
C ASN A 124 -9.79 -11.05 1.55
N VAL A 125 -9.45 -12.29 1.89
CA VAL A 125 -8.13 -12.91 1.60
C VAL A 125 -7.76 -12.79 0.12
N PRO A 126 -8.62 -13.16 -0.86
CA PRO A 126 -8.26 -13.04 -2.27
C PRO A 126 -8.06 -11.61 -2.75
N ASN A 127 -8.71 -10.63 -2.10
CA ASN A 127 -8.53 -9.22 -2.42
C ASN A 127 -7.23 -8.68 -1.83
N VAL A 128 -6.88 -9.05 -0.59
CA VAL A 128 -5.65 -8.60 0.09
C VAL A 128 -4.40 -9.13 -0.61
N PHE A 129 -4.39 -10.42 -0.98
CA PHE A 129 -3.19 -11.08 -1.53
C PHE A 129 -3.22 -11.22 -3.06
N GLY A 130 -4.40 -11.11 -3.68
CA GLY A 130 -4.57 -11.39 -5.11
C GLY A 130 -4.88 -10.18 -5.99
N ARG A 131 -5.11 -9.00 -5.41
CA ARG A 131 -5.25 -7.74 -6.16
C ARG A 131 -4.06 -6.82 -5.92
N LEU A 132 -3.49 -6.35 -7.02
CA LEU A 132 -2.55 -5.24 -7.03
C LEU A 132 -3.33 -3.92 -6.89
N LEU A 133 -2.76 -2.95 -6.16
CA LEU A 133 -3.36 -1.64 -5.85
C LEU A 133 -4.62 -1.73 -4.98
N TYR A 134 -4.75 -2.79 -4.19
CA TYR A 134 -5.85 -2.96 -3.24
C TYR A 134 -5.34 -2.72 -1.82
N GLY A 135 -6.00 -1.82 -1.09
CA GLY A 135 -5.67 -1.58 0.31
C GLY A 135 -6.22 -0.26 0.84
N SER A 136 -6.48 -0.23 2.15
CA SER A 136 -6.98 0.92 2.91
C SER A 136 -5.96 2.07 3.04
N ARG A 137 -4.71 1.86 2.60
CA ARG A 137 -3.61 2.82 2.70
C ARG A 137 -3.65 3.92 1.63
N PHE A 138 -4.37 3.69 0.53
CA PHE A 138 -4.48 4.66 -0.55
C PHE A 138 -5.33 5.85 -0.16
N GLY A 139 -4.76 7.06 -0.26
CA GLY A 139 -5.49 8.31 -0.05
C GLY A 139 -5.87 8.60 1.41
N SER A 140 -5.48 7.75 2.36
CA SER A 140 -5.78 7.96 3.78
C SER A 140 -4.97 9.11 4.38
N GLY A 141 -3.85 9.53 3.75
CA GLY A 141 -2.96 10.58 4.26
C GLY A 141 -2.28 10.23 5.59
N LYS A 142 -2.42 8.98 6.08
CA LYS A 142 -1.79 8.51 7.31
C LYS A 142 -0.36 8.09 7.04
N GLN A 143 0.51 8.26 8.04
CA GLN A 143 1.85 7.68 7.99
C GLN A 143 1.74 6.15 8.06
N SER A 144 2.29 5.45 7.07
CA SER A 144 2.36 3.99 7.01
C SER A 144 3.70 3.55 6.42
N ARG A 145 4.05 2.27 6.64
CA ARG A 145 5.26 1.63 6.09
C ARG A 145 5.15 1.46 4.57
N GLY A 146 4.01 0.94 4.09
CA GLY A 146 3.72 0.77 2.67
C GLY A 146 2.85 1.89 2.08
N GLN A 147 3.21 2.39 0.89
CA GLN A 147 2.51 3.53 0.24
C GLN A 147 1.57 3.10 -0.90
N GLN A 148 1.84 1.99 -1.60
CA GLN A 148 1.23 1.70 -2.91
C GLN A 148 0.34 0.45 -2.95
N GLY A 149 0.13 -0.29 -1.86
CA GLY A 149 -0.78 -1.47 -1.87
C GLY A 149 -0.46 -2.53 -2.95
N ILE A 150 0.81 -2.63 -3.37
CA ILE A 150 1.30 -3.60 -4.38
C ILE A 150 2.11 -4.72 -3.71
N GLY A 151 2.63 -4.47 -2.51
CA GLY A 151 3.73 -5.21 -1.87
C GLY A 151 3.64 -6.73 -1.91
N ILE A 152 2.82 -7.30 -1.02
CA ILE A 152 2.75 -8.76 -0.86
C ILE A 152 2.15 -9.46 -2.08
N SER A 153 1.18 -8.84 -2.74
CA SER A 153 0.58 -9.36 -3.99
C SER A 153 1.62 -9.47 -5.11
N ALA A 154 2.56 -8.53 -5.19
CA ALA A 154 3.69 -8.59 -6.12
C ALA A 154 4.69 -9.70 -5.76
N ALA A 155 4.97 -9.93 -4.48
CA ALA A 155 5.83 -11.01 -4.03
C ALA A 155 5.24 -12.39 -4.38
N ILE A 156 3.93 -12.57 -4.14
CA ILE A 156 3.21 -13.79 -4.50
C ILE A 156 3.16 -13.94 -6.03
N MET A 157 2.89 -12.86 -6.78
CA MET A 157 2.91 -12.90 -8.25
C MET A 157 4.29 -13.31 -8.79
N TYR A 158 5.37 -12.77 -8.24
CA TYR A 158 6.73 -13.16 -8.60
C TYR A 158 6.98 -14.64 -8.28
N GLY A 159 6.57 -15.10 -7.10
CA GLY A 159 6.66 -16.50 -6.71
C GLY A 159 5.95 -17.43 -7.68
N GLN A 160 4.70 -17.11 -8.03
CA GLN A 160 3.90 -17.88 -8.98
C GLN A 160 4.50 -17.88 -10.39
N LEU A 161 4.97 -16.73 -10.90
CA LEU A 161 5.56 -16.65 -12.24
C LEU A 161 6.91 -17.37 -12.34
N THR A 162 7.64 -17.53 -11.22
CA THR A 162 8.97 -18.13 -11.21
C THR A 162 8.97 -19.62 -10.83
N THR A 163 8.09 -20.04 -9.92
CA THR A 163 8.04 -21.43 -9.40
C THR A 163 6.79 -22.19 -9.85
N GLY A 164 5.75 -21.49 -10.32
CA GLY A 164 4.46 -22.08 -10.68
C GLY A 164 3.60 -22.54 -9.49
N ARG A 165 4.09 -22.40 -8.25
CA ARG A 165 3.39 -22.85 -7.04
C ARG A 165 2.37 -21.82 -6.55
N SER A 166 1.31 -22.32 -5.93
CA SER A 166 0.27 -21.51 -5.27
C SER A 166 0.80 -20.92 -3.97
N ALA A 167 0.19 -19.83 -3.51
CA ALA A 167 0.39 -19.33 -2.15
C ALA A 167 -0.62 -19.97 -1.20
N THR A 168 -0.17 -20.24 0.02
CA THR A 168 -0.98 -20.76 1.11
C THR A 168 -1.12 -19.68 2.17
N ILE A 169 -2.34 -19.29 2.50
CA ILE A 169 -2.65 -18.32 3.55
C ILE A 169 -3.42 -19.06 4.64
N SER A 170 -2.87 -19.10 5.84
CA SER A 170 -3.58 -19.55 7.04
C SER A 170 -3.97 -18.34 7.88
N THR A 171 -5.22 -18.24 8.30
CA THR A 171 -5.71 -17.11 9.10
C THR A 171 -6.74 -17.56 10.13
N ARG A 172 -6.74 -16.90 11.29
CA ARG A 172 -7.77 -17.02 12.32
C ARG A 172 -8.04 -15.65 12.93
N ILE A 173 -9.32 -15.35 13.17
CA ILE A 173 -9.77 -14.03 13.61
C ILE A 173 -9.94 -13.98 15.14
N SER A 174 -10.49 -15.05 15.73
CA SER A 174 -10.78 -15.17 17.15
C SER A 174 -10.90 -16.64 17.57
N GLU A 175 -10.95 -16.90 18.88
CA GLU A 175 -11.22 -18.24 19.44
C GLU A 175 -12.53 -18.85 18.93
N GLU A 176 -13.56 -18.02 18.74
CA GLU A 176 -14.88 -18.45 18.24
C GLU A 176 -14.87 -18.90 16.78
N HIS A 177 -13.77 -18.70 16.06
CA HIS A 177 -13.65 -19.00 14.63
C HIS A 177 -12.58 -20.06 14.40
N LEU A 178 -12.90 -21.04 13.55
CA LEU A 178 -11.92 -22.03 13.12
C LEU A 178 -10.83 -21.34 12.28
N ALA A 179 -9.60 -21.84 12.39
CA ALA A 179 -8.55 -21.38 11.49
C ALA A 179 -8.79 -21.95 10.10
N MET A 180 -8.64 -21.10 9.10
CA MET A 180 -8.80 -21.46 7.70
C MET A 180 -7.45 -21.44 6.98
N ARG A 181 -7.26 -22.38 6.06
CA ARG A 181 -6.14 -22.45 5.14
C ARG A 181 -6.65 -22.34 3.73
N ILE A 182 -6.23 -21.27 3.05
CA ILE A 182 -6.65 -20.92 1.70
C ILE A 182 -5.43 -21.07 0.79
N THR A 183 -5.53 -21.98 -0.17
CA THR A 183 -4.56 -22.10 -1.26
C THR A 183 -5.08 -21.31 -2.45
N MET A 184 -4.30 -20.35 -2.95
CA MET A 184 -4.71 -19.48 -4.04
C MET A 184 -3.62 -19.22 -5.08
N LYS A 185 -4.08 -18.95 -6.30
CA LYS A 185 -3.27 -18.42 -7.41
C LYS A 185 -3.79 -17.06 -7.84
N LEU A 186 -2.91 -16.23 -8.37
CA LEU A 186 -3.27 -14.96 -8.96
C LEU A 186 -3.65 -15.16 -10.43
N ASP A 187 -4.85 -14.70 -10.78
CA ASP A 187 -5.23 -14.42 -12.15
C ASP A 187 -4.57 -13.11 -12.58
N THR A 188 -3.46 -13.28 -13.27
CA THR A 188 -2.62 -12.24 -13.84
C THR A 188 -3.34 -11.35 -14.86
N ARG A 189 -4.34 -11.91 -15.57
CA ARG A 189 -5.07 -11.19 -16.61
C ARG A 189 -6.13 -10.28 -16.02
N ASN A 190 -6.87 -10.76 -15.02
CA ASN A 190 -7.99 -10.04 -14.41
C ASN A 190 -7.62 -9.32 -13.10
N ASN A 191 -6.37 -9.45 -12.63
CA ASN A 191 -5.88 -8.91 -11.36
C ASN A 191 -6.79 -9.35 -10.20
N ARG A 192 -6.95 -10.67 -10.02
CA ARG A 192 -7.78 -11.27 -8.95
C ARG A 192 -7.10 -12.50 -8.36
N GLY A 193 -7.32 -12.75 -7.08
CA GLY A 193 -6.98 -14.02 -6.46
C GLY A 193 -8.04 -15.07 -6.76
N ASN A 194 -7.65 -16.19 -7.35
CA ASN A 194 -8.48 -17.37 -7.54
C ASN A 194 -8.15 -18.38 -6.43
N ILE A 195 -9.14 -18.73 -5.63
CA ILE A 195 -9.02 -19.76 -4.60
C ILE A 195 -9.06 -21.13 -5.29
N GLU A 196 -8.05 -21.97 -5.01
CA GLU A 196 -8.02 -23.37 -5.45
C GLU A 196 -8.63 -24.29 -4.40
N ARG A 197 -8.32 -24.04 -3.12
CA ARG A 197 -8.76 -24.88 -2.00
C ARG A 197 -8.90 -24.06 -0.73
N THR A 198 -9.96 -24.34 0.04
CA THR A 198 -10.15 -23.84 1.41
C THR A 198 -10.33 -25.04 2.33
N GLU A 199 -9.61 -25.03 3.46
CA GLU A 199 -9.67 -26.07 4.47
C GLU A 199 -9.70 -25.44 5.87
N ASP A 200 -10.61 -25.91 6.71
CA ASP A 200 -10.60 -25.57 8.12
C ASP A 200 -9.67 -26.51 8.87
N PHE A 201 -8.92 -25.98 9.83
CA PHE A 201 -8.00 -26.77 10.65
C PHE A 201 -7.84 -26.18 12.06
N VAL A 202 -7.37 -27.01 12.99
CA VAL A 202 -7.01 -26.57 14.33
C VAL A 202 -5.59 -26.02 14.30
N TRP A 203 -5.44 -24.71 14.52
CA TRP A 203 -4.15 -24.06 14.52
C TRP A 203 -3.57 -24.01 15.93
N LYS A 204 -2.64 -24.92 16.20
CA LYS A 204 -1.95 -25.02 17.49
C LYS A 204 -0.90 -23.93 17.65
N ASP A 205 -0.76 -23.42 18.87
CA ASP A 205 0.33 -22.53 19.25
C ASP A 205 1.53 -23.34 19.74
N GLU A 206 2.47 -23.59 18.84
CA GLU A 206 3.72 -24.31 19.14
C GLU A 206 4.65 -23.55 20.10
N GLY A 207 4.35 -22.27 20.40
CA GLY A 207 5.11 -21.47 21.35
C GLY A 207 4.62 -21.55 22.80
N ALA A 208 3.43 -22.13 23.03
CA ALA A 208 2.86 -22.28 24.36
C ALA A 208 3.24 -23.64 24.97
N GLU A 209 3.31 -23.71 26.29
CA GLU A 209 3.46 -24.99 26.98
C GLU A 209 2.20 -25.83 26.75
N PRO A 210 2.34 -27.14 26.49
CA PRO A 210 1.18 -28.00 26.40
C PRO A 210 0.49 -28.10 27.77
N ASP A 211 -0.83 -28.23 27.74
CA ASP A 211 -1.65 -28.44 28.93
C ASP A 211 -1.27 -29.77 29.63
N GLU A 212 -1.81 -30.04 30.82
CA GLU A 212 -1.53 -31.29 31.58
C GLU A 212 -1.77 -32.59 30.76
N ASP A 213 -2.61 -32.52 29.72
CA ASP A 213 -2.91 -33.61 28.77
C ASP A 213 -1.99 -33.67 27.54
N GLY A 214 -0.95 -32.83 27.44
CA GLY A 214 -0.03 -32.80 26.30
C GLY A 214 -0.59 -32.11 25.04
N ILE A 215 -1.70 -31.39 25.17
CA ILE A 215 -2.37 -30.66 24.08
C ILE A 215 -1.86 -29.22 24.06
N TYR A 216 -1.33 -28.79 22.92
CA TYR A 216 -0.98 -27.38 22.72
C TYR A 216 -2.24 -26.54 22.58
N PRO A 217 -2.32 -25.37 23.24
CA PRO A 217 -3.47 -24.49 23.11
C PRO A 217 -3.58 -24.01 21.66
N GLU A 218 -4.81 -23.72 21.25
CA GLU A 218 -5.03 -23.15 19.93
C GLU A 218 -4.63 -21.68 19.91
N LYS A 219 -4.16 -21.20 18.75
CA LYS A 219 -3.92 -19.79 18.55
C LYS A 219 -5.22 -19.01 18.63
N TYR A 220 -5.17 -17.85 19.27
CA TYR A 220 -6.31 -16.95 19.40
C TYR A 220 -6.65 -16.26 18.06
N HIS A 221 -5.65 -15.63 17.44
CA HIS A 221 -5.76 -14.90 16.17
C HIS A 221 -4.39 -14.85 15.47
N GLY A 222 -4.38 -14.63 14.16
CA GLY A 222 -3.14 -14.44 13.42
C GLY A 222 -3.27 -14.71 11.94
N THR A 223 -2.22 -14.40 11.19
CA THR A 223 -2.11 -14.72 9.76
C THR A 223 -0.74 -15.30 9.46
N ARG A 224 -0.69 -16.39 8.70
CA ARG A 224 0.52 -17.00 8.15
C ARG A 224 0.42 -17.05 6.64
N VAL A 225 1.38 -16.44 5.96
CA VAL A 225 1.47 -16.39 4.51
C VAL A 225 2.69 -17.20 4.08
N GLU A 226 2.46 -18.21 3.26
CA GLU A 226 3.50 -19.08 2.72
C GLU A 226 3.48 -19.07 1.19
N PHE A 227 4.63 -18.86 0.56
CA PHE A 227 4.77 -18.96 -0.88
C PHE A 227 6.21 -19.26 -1.29
N ALA A 228 6.36 -19.93 -2.43
CA ALA A 228 7.66 -20.25 -3.00
C ALA A 228 8.12 -19.17 -3.98
N ILE A 229 9.42 -18.87 -3.97
CA ILE A 229 10.04 -17.85 -4.82
C ILE A 229 11.39 -18.37 -5.32
N LYS A 230 11.71 -18.04 -6.58
CA LYS A 230 13.08 -18.16 -7.08
C LYS A 230 13.98 -17.10 -6.44
N GLY A 231 14.85 -17.50 -5.53
CA GLY A 231 15.65 -16.61 -4.71
C GLY A 231 16.94 -17.25 -4.22
N ARG A 232 17.90 -16.41 -3.82
CA ARG A 232 19.16 -16.89 -3.24
C ARG A 232 19.41 -16.25 -1.88
N TYR A 233 19.39 -17.07 -0.85
CA TYR A 233 19.80 -16.67 0.49
C TYR A 233 21.33 -16.56 0.57
N ARG A 234 21.79 -15.49 1.23
CA ARG A 234 23.20 -15.22 1.52
C ARG A 234 23.27 -14.58 2.90
N GLU A 235 24.28 -14.94 3.68
CA GLU A 235 24.53 -14.30 4.97
C GLU A 235 25.24 -12.95 4.82
N ALA A 236 26.09 -12.82 3.82
CA ALA A 236 26.82 -11.59 3.52
C ALA A 236 25.88 -10.43 3.15
N ARG A 237 26.25 -9.22 3.57
CA ARG A 237 25.47 -8.00 3.31
C ARG A 237 25.39 -7.69 1.80
N PRO A 238 24.21 -7.26 1.29
CA PRO A 238 22.92 -7.16 1.96
C PRO A 238 22.23 -8.53 2.12
N SER A 239 21.65 -8.78 3.30
CA SER A 239 20.98 -10.05 3.64
C SER A 239 19.61 -9.84 4.30
N VAL A 240 18.79 -10.89 4.33
CA VAL A 240 17.50 -10.89 5.05
C VAL A 240 17.72 -10.67 6.54
N LEU A 241 18.79 -11.24 7.12
CA LEU A 241 19.13 -11.02 8.52
C LEU A 241 19.43 -9.55 8.81
N GLU A 242 20.19 -8.86 7.95
CA GLU A 242 20.48 -7.42 8.12
C GLU A 242 19.20 -6.57 8.01
N TYR A 243 18.27 -6.94 7.12
CA TYR A 243 16.94 -6.33 7.05
C TYR A 243 16.22 -6.45 8.40
N LEU A 244 16.11 -7.68 8.92
CA LEU A 244 15.40 -7.95 10.18
C LEU A 244 16.07 -7.30 11.38
N LYS A 245 17.41 -7.29 11.45
CA LYS A 245 18.19 -6.52 12.44
C LYS A 245 17.82 -5.04 12.40
N SER A 246 17.79 -4.45 11.21
CA SER A 246 17.43 -3.05 11.02
C SER A 246 15.96 -2.77 11.41
N THR A 247 15.05 -3.69 11.07
CA THR A 247 13.63 -3.61 11.43
C THR A 247 13.42 -3.69 12.94
N ALA A 248 14.16 -4.54 13.66
CA ALA A 248 14.09 -4.65 15.11
C ALA A 248 14.54 -3.35 15.81
N ILE A 249 15.56 -2.65 15.29
CA ILE A 249 16.03 -1.36 15.83
C ILE A 249 14.91 -0.31 15.85
N VAL A 250 14.13 -0.22 14.76
CA VAL A 250 13.10 0.82 14.60
C VAL A 250 11.72 0.42 15.10
N ASN A 251 11.52 -0.87 15.40
CA ASN A 251 10.28 -1.41 15.96
C ASN A 251 10.57 -2.16 17.28
N PRO A 252 10.99 -1.44 18.34
CA PRO A 252 11.41 -2.08 19.60
C PRO A 252 10.26 -2.75 20.36
N HIS A 253 9.01 -2.52 19.98
CA HIS A 253 7.83 -3.19 20.53
C HIS A 253 7.53 -4.54 19.87
N ALA A 254 8.18 -4.85 18.74
CA ALA A 254 7.98 -6.09 18.01
C ALA A 254 8.98 -7.17 18.48
N LYS A 255 8.49 -8.40 18.61
CA LYS A 255 9.32 -9.60 18.72
C LYS A 255 9.43 -10.24 17.34
N ILE A 256 10.65 -10.54 16.89
CA ILE A 256 10.91 -11.12 15.57
C ILE A 256 11.73 -12.39 15.73
N ILE A 257 11.18 -13.52 15.31
CA ILE A 257 11.83 -14.83 15.29
C ILE A 257 12.14 -15.15 13.83
N PHE A 258 13.41 -15.40 13.53
CA PHE A 258 13.87 -15.70 12.17
C PHE A 258 14.58 -17.04 12.10
N THR A 259 14.08 -17.95 11.27
CA THR A 259 14.71 -19.23 10.96
C THR A 259 15.27 -19.19 9.56
N ASN A 260 16.59 -19.32 9.44
CA ASN A 260 17.27 -19.33 8.14
C ASN A 260 17.12 -20.71 7.43
N PRO A 261 17.51 -20.83 6.15
CA PRO A 261 17.46 -22.11 5.42
C PRO A 261 18.33 -23.24 6.02
N GLU A 262 19.30 -22.89 6.87
CA GLU A 262 20.16 -23.83 7.60
C GLU A 262 19.57 -24.24 8.96
N LYS A 263 18.33 -23.81 9.27
CA LYS A 263 17.61 -24.04 10.52
C LYS A 263 18.23 -23.39 11.76
N ASN A 264 19.07 -22.38 11.57
CA ASN A 264 19.52 -21.52 12.66
C ASN A 264 18.44 -20.48 12.97
N THR A 265 17.99 -20.45 14.21
CA THR A 265 16.98 -19.51 14.70
C THR A 265 17.64 -18.33 15.38
N THR A 266 17.32 -17.11 14.95
CA THR A 266 17.70 -15.85 15.59
C THR A 266 16.46 -15.19 16.16
N VAL A 267 16.50 -14.81 17.43
CA VAL A 267 15.37 -14.15 18.12
C VAL A 267 15.75 -12.71 18.46
N PHE A 268 14.91 -11.78 18.02
CA PHE A 268 14.95 -10.38 18.42
C PHE A 268 13.78 -10.13 19.38
N GLU A 269 14.07 -10.08 20.68
CA GLU A 269 13.07 -9.83 21.72
C GLU A 269 12.51 -8.41 21.68
N ARG A 270 11.30 -8.19 22.20
CA ARG A 270 10.79 -6.82 22.35
C ARG A 270 11.45 -6.12 23.53
N VAL A 271 11.74 -4.83 23.36
CA VAL A 271 12.29 -3.95 24.42
C VAL A 271 11.22 -3.00 24.97
N SER A 272 10.20 -2.68 24.17
CA SER A 272 9.05 -1.89 24.57
C SER A 272 7.82 -2.79 24.74
N GLN A 273 7.02 -2.54 25.77
CA GLN A 273 5.70 -3.17 25.96
C GLN A 273 4.55 -2.22 25.58
N GLU A 274 4.89 -1.07 24.98
CA GLU A 274 3.91 -0.10 24.53
C GLU A 274 3.92 -0.01 23.01
N ASN A 275 2.72 -0.12 22.43
CA ASN A 275 2.52 0.12 21.02
C ASN A 275 2.63 1.62 20.67
N PRO A 276 3.09 1.94 19.46
CA PRO A 276 3.12 3.31 19.00
C PRO A 276 1.70 3.87 18.89
N LYS A 277 1.53 5.13 19.29
CA LYS A 277 0.26 5.85 19.15
C LYS A 277 0.02 6.18 17.68
N LEU A 278 -0.70 5.30 16.98
CA LEU A 278 -1.07 5.51 15.58
C LEU A 278 -1.90 6.80 15.40
N PRO A 279 -1.78 7.47 14.24
CA PRO A 279 -2.56 8.69 13.99
C PRO A 279 -4.03 8.32 13.80
N SER A 280 -4.90 8.94 14.61
CA SER A 280 -6.36 8.74 14.55
C SER A 280 -6.93 9.17 13.20
N GLU A 281 -6.47 10.31 12.67
CA GLU A 281 -6.90 10.89 11.40
C GLU A 281 -5.75 11.02 10.39
N GLY A 282 -6.10 10.99 9.11
CA GLY A 282 -5.18 11.26 8.01
C GLY A 282 -4.69 12.69 7.97
N VAL A 283 -3.45 12.90 7.50
CA VAL A 283 -2.96 14.24 7.15
C VAL A 283 -3.80 14.76 5.97
N LYS A 284 -4.61 15.78 6.24
CA LYS A 284 -5.21 16.58 5.15
C LYS A 284 -4.10 17.30 4.40
N PRO A 285 -4.12 17.31 3.06
CA PRO A 285 -3.04 17.89 2.29
C PRO A 285 -2.92 19.38 2.59
N HIS A 286 -1.67 19.83 2.74
CA HIS A 286 -1.40 21.22 3.06
C HIS A 286 -1.41 22.07 1.76
N PRO A 287 -2.02 23.26 1.75
CA PRO A 287 -2.23 24.05 0.53
C PRO A 287 -0.98 24.35 -0.30
N HIS A 288 0.19 24.56 0.33
CA HIS A 288 1.45 24.79 -0.40
C HIS A 288 1.96 23.58 -1.20
N GLY A 289 1.46 22.37 -0.92
CA GLY A 289 1.85 21.14 -1.61
C GLY A 289 0.84 20.60 -2.60
N VAL A 290 -0.35 21.20 -2.66
CA VAL A 290 -1.42 20.68 -3.50
C VAL A 290 -1.16 21.05 -4.96
N GLU A 291 -1.10 20.03 -5.81
CA GLU A 291 -1.03 20.21 -7.26
C GLU A 291 -2.41 20.42 -7.89
N LEU A 292 -2.45 20.93 -9.12
CA LEU A 292 -3.69 21.23 -9.84
C LEU A 292 -4.62 20.03 -9.99
N GLY A 293 -4.09 18.88 -10.39
CA GLY A 293 -4.88 17.66 -10.53
C GLY A 293 -5.45 17.17 -9.20
N GLN A 294 -4.68 17.30 -8.12
CA GLN A 294 -5.13 16.94 -6.78
C GLN A 294 -6.23 17.89 -6.28
N LEU A 295 -6.05 19.20 -6.43
CA LEU A 295 -7.04 20.21 -6.02
C LEU A 295 -8.38 19.98 -6.73
N ILE A 296 -8.36 19.79 -8.05
CA ILE A 296 -9.56 19.55 -8.86
C ILE A 296 -10.24 18.25 -8.43
N ARG A 297 -9.47 17.17 -8.25
CA ARG A 297 -10.00 15.88 -7.80
C ARG A 297 -10.66 16.01 -6.42
N MET A 298 -10.01 16.69 -5.48
CA MET A 298 -10.56 16.94 -4.14
C MET A 298 -11.83 17.77 -4.20
N ALA A 299 -11.84 18.84 -4.99
CA ALA A 299 -12.99 19.73 -5.12
C ALA A 299 -14.21 19.00 -5.70
N HIS A 300 -14.02 18.12 -6.70
CA HIS A 300 -15.10 17.31 -7.27
C HIS A 300 -15.64 16.22 -6.33
N HIS A 301 -14.80 15.63 -5.49
CA HIS A 301 -15.20 14.56 -4.55
C HIS A 301 -15.55 15.06 -3.15
N SER A 302 -15.45 16.38 -2.91
CA SER A 302 -15.78 16.97 -1.62
C SER A 302 -17.29 16.85 -1.35
N SER A 303 -17.65 16.60 -0.10
CA SER A 303 -19.04 16.67 0.38
C SER A 303 -19.51 18.11 0.65
N GLU A 304 -18.61 19.09 0.62
CA GLU A 304 -18.92 20.47 0.93
C GLU A 304 -19.55 21.23 -0.25
N HIS A 305 -20.51 22.09 0.04
CA HIS A 305 -21.20 22.92 -0.97
C HIS A 305 -20.69 24.37 -1.03
N GLN A 306 -19.70 24.72 -0.21
CA GLN A 306 -19.15 26.07 -0.16
C GLN A 306 -17.62 26.01 -0.21
N MET A 307 -17.01 26.80 -1.08
CA MET A 307 -15.55 26.86 -1.23
C MET A 307 -14.84 27.20 0.08
N ALA A 308 -15.41 28.09 0.90
CA ALA A 308 -14.83 28.42 2.20
C ALA A 308 -14.84 27.23 3.19
N ARG A 309 -15.84 26.35 3.12
CA ARG A 309 -15.90 25.14 3.95
C ARG A 309 -14.96 24.07 3.43
N PHE A 310 -14.92 23.87 2.12
CA PHE A 310 -13.92 23.01 1.46
C PHE A 310 -12.50 23.35 1.89
N LEU A 311 -12.11 24.63 1.79
CA LEU A 311 -10.77 25.07 2.18
C LEU A 311 -10.48 24.88 3.68
N ARG A 312 -11.50 24.86 4.55
CA ARG A 312 -11.34 24.63 5.99
C ARG A 312 -11.31 23.15 6.36
N ASN A 313 -12.18 22.36 5.73
CA ASN A 313 -12.45 20.98 6.13
C ASN A 313 -11.59 19.98 5.37
N ASP A 314 -11.18 20.25 4.13
CA ASP A 314 -10.46 19.29 3.29
C ASP A 314 -8.95 19.60 3.18
N LEU A 315 -8.53 20.80 3.58
CA LEU A 315 -7.12 21.21 3.62
C LEU A 315 -6.65 21.44 5.06
N SER A 316 -5.38 21.15 5.32
CA SER A 316 -4.79 21.42 6.64
C SER A 316 -4.41 22.88 6.83
N SER A 317 -4.43 23.33 8.10
CA SER A 317 -3.91 24.63 8.55
C SER A 317 -4.57 25.89 7.97
N MET A 318 -5.80 25.77 7.49
CA MET A 318 -6.56 26.88 6.89
C MET A 318 -7.48 27.58 7.91
N GLY A 319 -7.02 28.72 8.42
CA GLY A 319 -7.82 29.61 9.27
C GLY A 319 -8.70 30.57 8.46
N SER A 320 -9.67 31.20 9.11
CA SER A 320 -10.60 32.15 8.47
C SER A 320 -9.90 33.30 7.73
N LYS A 321 -8.80 33.81 8.28
CA LYS A 321 -7.99 34.88 7.66
C LYS A 321 -7.30 34.39 6.38
N SER A 322 -6.67 33.22 6.42
CA SER A 322 -6.00 32.63 5.26
C SER A 322 -6.99 32.26 4.15
N ILE A 323 -8.16 31.71 4.51
CA ILE A 323 -9.25 31.40 3.57
C ILE A 323 -9.72 32.67 2.85
N SER A 324 -10.01 33.74 3.59
CA SER A 324 -10.43 35.02 2.98
C SER A 324 -9.33 35.60 2.08
N GLY A 325 -8.06 35.50 2.49
CA GLY A 325 -6.92 35.95 1.68
C GLY A 325 -6.78 35.18 0.37
N VAL A 326 -6.92 33.86 0.41
CA VAL A 326 -6.86 33.00 -0.78
C VAL A 326 -8.02 33.30 -1.74
N LEU A 327 -9.26 33.35 -1.23
CA LEU A 327 -10.44 33.60 -2.05
C LEU A 327 -10.40 34.97 -2.74
N LYS A 328 -9.94 36.01 -2.03
CA LYS A 328 -9.77 37.36 -2.62
C LYS A 328 -8.74 37.36 -3.75
N LYS A 329 -7.59 36.72 -3.56
CA LYS A 329 -6.53 36.65 -4.58
C LYS A 329 -6.93 35.79 -5.78
N ALA A 330 -7.62 34.68 -5.53
CA ALA A 330 -8.14 33.80 -6.56
C ALA A 330 -9.38 34.35 -7.28
N ARG A 331 -9.94 35.49 -6.82
CA ARG A 331 -11.17 36.11 -7.32
C ARG A 331 -12.38 35.15 -7.30
N LEU A 332 -12.45 34.34 -6.25
CA LEU A 332 -13.52 33.36 -6.03
C LEU A 332 -14.43 33.79 -4.90
N SER A 333 -15.74 33.62 -5.08
CA SER A 333 -16.71 33.82 -4.01
C SER A 333 -16.69 32.62 -3.05
N SER A 334 -16.89 32.87 -1.76
CA SER A 334 -16.92 31.85 -0.71
C SER A 334 -18.08 30.85 -0.84
N ILE A 335 -19.11 31.23 -1.59
CA ILE A 335 -20.37 30.49 -1.76
C ILE A 335 -20.31 29.55 -2.97
N VAL A 336 -19.33 29.72 -3.86
CA VAL A 336 -19.17 28.86 -5.03
C VAL A 336 -18.99 27.41 -4.59
N ARG A 337 -19.64 26.50 -5.31
CA ARG A 337 -19.53 25.07 -5.06
C ARG A 337 -18.15 24.57 -5.51
N PRO A 338 -17.42 23.81 -4.67
CA PRO A 338 -16.12 23.25 -5.05
C PRO A 338 -16.19 22.38 -6.30
N GLN A 339 -17.28 21.65 -6.51
CA GLN A 339 -17.45 20.69 -7.61
C GLN A 339 -17.53 21.38 -8.99
N ASP A 340 -17.83 22.67 -9.03
CA ASP A 340 -17.97 23.45 -10.27
C ASP A 340 -16.67 24.19 -10.64
N ILE A 341 -15.56 23.95 -9.92
CA ILE A 341 -14.31 24.68 -10.12
C ILE A 341 -13.73 24.44 -11.51
N THR A 342 -13.41 25.52 -12.22
CA THR A 342 -12.73 25.44 -13.51
C THR A 342 -11.23 25.30 -13.35
N ARG A 343 -10.55 24.82 -14.40
CA ARG A 343 -9.08 24.71 -14.42
C ARG A 343 -8.38 26.07 -14.24
N ILE A 344 -9.00 27.15 -14.69
CA ILE A 344 -8.45 28.52 -14.59
C ILE A 344 -8.52 29.00 -13.14
N GLU A 345 -9.67 28.82 -12.50
CA GLU A 345 -9.88 29.16 -11.08
C GLU A 345 -8.99 28.33 -10.16
N ALA A 346 -8.85 27.02 -10.44
CA ALA A 346 -7.97 26.15 -9.68
C ALA A 346 -6.49 26.56 -9.80
N LYS A 347 -6.03 27.00 -10.98
CA LYS A 347 -4.68 27.58 -11.13
C LYS A 347 -4.52 28.87 -10.33
N GLY A 348 -5.48 29.79 -10.40
CA GLY A 348 -5.47 31.02 -9.60
C GLY A 348 -5.44 30.76 -8.09
N MET A 349 -6.10 29.69 -7.64
CA MET A 349 -6.06 29.26 -6.24
C MET A 349 -4.68 28.75 -5.81
N ILE A 350 -3.98 27.98 -6.66
CA ILE A 350 -2.62 27.50 -6.36
C ILE A 350 -1.62 28.65 -6.24
N GLU A 351 -1.72 29.64 -7.13
CA GLU A 351 -0.91 30.86 -7.04
C GLU A 351 -1.25 31.65 -5.77
N ALA A 352 -2.53 31.70 -5.40
CA ALA A 352 -2.98 32.32 -4.16
C ALA A 352 -2.46 31.57 -2.92
N PHE A 353 -2.34 30.24 -2.95
CA PHE A 353 -1.72 29.47 -1.86
C PHE A 353 -0.26 29.86 -1.67
N LYS A 354 0.55 29.93 -2.75
CA LYS A 354 1.98 30.26 -2.65
C LYS A 354 2.24 31.65 -2.07
N THR A 355 1.37 32.62 -2.36
CA THR A 355 1.56 34.01 -1.92
C THR A 355 0.94 34.32 -0.56
N THR A 356 0.16 33.41 0.01
CA THR A 356 -0.55 33.65 1.27
C THR A 356 0.15 32.96 2.42
N SER A 357 0.31 33.65 3.55
CA SER A 357 0.87 33.07 4.76
C SER A 357 -0.13 32.05 5.35
N ILE A 358 0.21 30.77 5.26
CA ILE A 358 -0.55 29.65 5.83
C ILE A 358 0.30 29.02 6.94
N ARG A 359 -0.33 28.60 8.03
CA ARG A 359 0.38 28.02 9.17
C ARG A 359 0.91 26.64 8.81
N THR A 360 2.06 26.27 9.35
CA THR A 360 2.57 24.90 9.24
C THR A 360 1.63 23.92 9.98
N PRO A 361 1.36 22.71 9.47
CA PRO A 361 0.62 21.65 10.15
C PRO A 361 1.21 21.34 11.52
N THR A 362 0.35 20.97 12.47
CA THR A 362 0.73 20.55 13.82
C THR A 362 1.33 19.15 13.82
N SER A 363 2.20 18.89 14.82
CA SER A 363 3.00 17.67 14.97
C SER A 363 2.20 16.39 15.27
N GLY A 364 0.91 16.50 15.60
CA GLY A 364 0.10 15.36 16.07
C GLY A 364 -0.21 14.29 15.04
N VAL A 365 0.26 14.46 13.79
CA VAL A 365 -0.01 13.53 12.68
C VAL A 365 1.17 12.63 12.34
N LEU A 366 2.36 12.89 12.91
CA LEU A 366 3.54 12.06 12.72
C LEU A 366 3.76 11.20 13.97
N VAL A 367 4.16 9.95 13.75
CA VAL A 367 4.48 9.00 14.81
C VAL A 367 6.00 8.77 14.85
N PRO A 368 6.76 9.62 15.57
CA PRO A 368 8.18 9.38 15.78
C PRO A 368 8.40 8.05 16.52
N ILE A 369 9.60 7.49 16.40
CA ILE A 369 10.05 6.37 17.24
C ILE A 369 10.36 6.90 18.63
N GLY A 370 11.05 8.04 18.69
CA GLY A 370 11.40 8.68 19.95
C GLY A 370 12.82 8.34 20.42
N PRO A 371 13.54 9.32 21.02
CA PRO A 371 14.94 9.14 21.42
C PRO A 371 15.25 7.94 22.31
N LYS A 372 14.41 7.67 23.31
CA LYS A 372 14.62 6.57 24.25
C LYS A 372 14.53 5.22 23.55
N LEU A 373 13.52 5.06 22.70
CA LEU A 373 13.26 3.83 21.95
C LEU A 373 14.35 3.55 20.92
N ILE A 374 14.85 4.58 20.23
CA ILE A 374 16.02 4.44 19.32
C ILE A 374 17.25 3.92 20.07
N LYS A 375 17.56 4.50 21.24
CA LYS A 375 18.71 4.05 22.04
C LYS A 375 18.57 2.60 22.49
N LEU A 376 17.38 2.20 22.90
CA LEU A 376 17.07 0.85 23.35
C LEU A 376 17.16 -0.17 22.21
N GLY A 377 16.59 0.13 21.04
CA GLY A 377 16.68 -0.74 19.87
C GLY A 377 18.12 -0.90 19.37
N LEU A 378 18.91 0.18 19.36
CA LEU A 378 20.35 0.11 19.05
C LEU A 378 21.10 -0.77 20.04
N LYS A 379 20.83 -0.63 21.35
CA LYS A 379 21.49 -1.44 22.38
C LYS A 379 21.19 -2.92 22.21
N GLN A 380 19.94 -3.29 21.92
CA GLN A 380 19.55 -4.68 21.75
C GLN A 380 20.24 -5.34 20.56
N VAL A 381 20.24 -4.67 19.40
CA VAL A 381 20.73 -5.28 18.15
C VAL A 381 22.25 -5.22 18.04
N LEU A 382 22.88 -4.20 18.62
CA LEU A 382 24.33 -4.01 18.59
C LEU A 382 25.05 -4.52 19.84
N ASP A 383 24.35 -5.22 20.75
CA ASP A 383 24.96 -5.74 21.99
C ASP A 383 26.17 -6.65 21.70
N GLU A 384 26.12 -7.39 20.60
CA GLU A 384 27.21 -8.22 20.08
C GLU A 384 28.53 -7.43 19.89
N TYR A 385 28.43 -6.18 19.44
CA TYR A 385 29.58 -5.32 19.17
C TYR A 385 30.06 -4.55 20.41
N ARG A 386 29.34 -4.63 21.55
CA ARG A 386 29.59 -3.87 22.78
C ARG A 386 30.10 -2.44 22.55
N PRO A 387 29.34 -1.56 21.88
CA PRO A 387 29.76 -0.18 21.65
C PRO A 387 30.05 0.58 22.95
N ASP A 388 31.14 1.35 22.97
CA ASP A 388 31.55 2.14 24.13
C ASP A 388 30.59 3.30 24.41
N PHE A 389 30.01 3.88 23.36
CA PHE A 389 29.20 5.09 23.47
C PHE A 389 27.94 5.04 22.62
N TYR A 390 26.80 5.28 23.30
CA TYR A 390 25.51 5.51 22.66
C TYR A 390 25.13 6.97 22.84
N THR A 391 25.04 7.71 21.73
CA THR A 391 24.55 9.10 21.78
C THR A 391 23.11 9.15 22.29
N LEU A 392 22.71 10.28 22.85
CA LEU A 392 21.29 10.58 23.08
C LEU A 392 20.67 10.88 21.72
N PRO A 393 19.77 10.03 21.20
CA PRO A 393 19.21 10.27 19.88
C PRO A 393 18.37 11.56 19.90
N ILE A 394 18.34 12.28 18.79
CA ILE A 394 17.67 13.58 18.69
C ILE A 394 16.47 13.43 17.76
N SER A 395 15.32 13.93 18.22
CA SER A 395 14.11 14.05 17.41
C SER A 395 13.86 15.53 17.14
N ARG A 396 13.88 15.94 15.86
CA ARG A 396 13.69 17.35 15.46
C ARG A 396 12.22 17.72 15.48
N THR A 397 11.92 19.01 15.56
CA THR A 397 10.55 19.51 15.36
C THR A 397 10.08 19.24 13.92
N PRO A 398 8.80 18.87 13.70
CA PRO A 398 8.29 18.64 12.35
C PRO A 398 8.47 19.84 11.42
N SER A 399 8.76 19.54 10.16
CA SER A 399 8.89 20.50 9.06
C SER A 399 7.97 20.07 7.91
N VAL A 400 7.77 20.95 6.91
CA VAL A 400 6.92 20.64 5.75
C VAL A 400 7.72 20.76 4.48
N PHE A 401 7.56 19.78 3.59
CA PHE A 401 8.07 19.84 2.22
C PHE A 401 6.94 19.49 1.25
N SER A 402 6.71 20.34 0.26
CA SER A 402 5.63 20.16 -0.73
C SER A 402 4.29 19.77 -0.08
N GLY A 403 3.94 20.45 1.01
CA GLY A 403 2.71 20.23 1.78
C GLY A 403 2.60 18.91 2.56
N THR A 404 3.65 18.10 2.56
CA THR A 404 3.74 16.89 3.38
C THR A 404 4.56 17.19 4.63
N PRO A 405 4.01 17.02 5.84
CA PRO A 405 4.78 17.14 7.07
C PRO A 405 5.76 15.96 7.19
N PHE A 406 6.96 16.22 7.68
CA PHE A 406 7.97 15.21 7.96
C PHE A 406 8.77 15.58 9.22
N LEU A 407 9.38 14.58 9.84
CA LEU A 407 10.24 14.73 11.01
C LEU A 407 11.47 13.85 10.82
N VAL A 408 12.61 14.29 11.37
CA VAL A 408 13.89 13.59 11.27
C VAL A 408 14.37 13.23 12.66
N GLU A 409 14.73 11.96 12.84
CA GLU A 409 15.36 11.43 14.04
C GLU A 409 16.75 10.89 13.70
N VAL A 410 17.73 11.14 14.56
CA VAL A 410 19.11 10.72 14.37
C VAL A 410 19.63 10.07 15.64
N GLY A 411 20.23 8.90 15.51
CA GLY A 411 21.00 8.22 16.56
C GLY A 411 22.35 7.79 16.01
N MET A 412 23.39 7.88 16.84
CA MET A 412 24.76 7.51 16.50
C MET A 412 25.37 6.65 17.61
N VAL A 413 26.17 5.67 17.20
CA VAL A 413 26.85 4.73 18.07
C VAL A 413 28.34 4.74 17.71
N TYR A 414 29.21 4.72 18.72
CA TYR A 414 30.65 4.84 18.53
C TYR A 414 31.42 3.95 19.52
N GLY A 415 32.60 3.47 19.10
CA GLY A 415 33.53 2.70 19.92
C GLY A 415 33.21 1.20 20.02
N GLY A 416 33.83 0.53 20.98
CA GLY A 416 33.68 -0.89 21.26
C GLY A 416 34.39 -1.77 20.23
N ASN A 417 33.76 -2.90 19.90
CA ASN A 417 34.24 -3.85 18.90
C ASN A 417 33.68 -3.55 17.49
N LEU A 418 33.26 -2.31 17.23
CA LEU A 418 32.90 -1.90 15.88
C LEU A 418 34.14 -1.94 14.97
N PRO A 419 33.99 -2.36 13.69
CA PRO A 419 35.11 -2.51 12.78
C PRO A 419 35.78 -1.16 12.50
N LYS A 420 37.04 -1.02 12.92
CA LYS A 420 37.83 0.23 12.82
C LYS A 420 38.29 0.54 11.38
N ASP A 421 38.53 -0.51 10.59
CA ASP A 421 39.08 -0.41 9.24
C ASP A 421 38.01 -0.28 8.14
N GLN A 422 36.73 -0.21 8.54
CA GLN A 422 35.61 -0.07 7.61
C GLN A 422 35.07 1.37 7.62
N PRO A 423 34.51 1.84 6.49
CA PRO A 423 33.82 3.12 6.46
C PRO A 423 32.61 3.09 7.41
N VAL A 424 32.21 4.27 7.89
CA VAL A 424 31.04 4.44 8.76
C VAL A 424 29.81 3.74 8.16
N GLN A 425 29.21 2.85 8.95
CA GLN A 425 27.96 2.19 8.57
C GLN A 425 26.78 3.15 8.74
N ILE A 426 26.08 3.45 7.65
CA ILE A 426 24.89 4.32 7.65
C ILE A 426 23.64 3.46 7.57
N LEU A 427 22.89 3.40 8.69
CA LEU A 427 21.55 2.84 8.72
C LEU A 427 20.53 3.91 8.34
N ARG A 428 19.70 3.62 7.35
CA ARG A 428 18.72 4.57 6.80
C ARG A 428 17.32 4.04 6.98
N PHE A 429 16.40 4.91 7.38
CA PHE A 429 15.03 4.55 7.64
C PHE A 429 14.08 5.59 7.05
N ALA A 430 12.93 5.14 6.57
CA ALA A 430 11.81 5.98 6.17
C ALA A 430 10.52 5.35 6.72
N ASN A 431 9.72 6.11 7.47
CA ASN A 431 8.48 5.63 8.11
C ASN A 431 8.64 4.27 8.83
N ARG A 432 9.75 4.10 9.58
CA ARG A 432 10.08 2.85 10.33
C ARG A 432 10.33 1.62 9.45
N VAL A 433 10.60 1.85 8.16
CA VAL A 433 11.07 0.83 7.21
C VAL A 433 12.55 1.06 6.92
N PRO A 434 13.41 0.05 7.05
CA PRO A 434 14.82 0.18 6.69
C PRO A 434 15.03 0.26 5.19
N LEU A 435 15.96 1.14 4.77
CA LEU A 435 16.35 1.35 3.38
C LEU A 435 17.70 0.69 3.12
N LEU A 436 17.69 -0.52 2.58
CA LEU A 436 18.93 -1.28 2.32
C LEU A 436 19.61 -0.92 0.99
N TYR A 437 18.83 -0.51 -0.01
CA TYR A 437 19.33 -0.33 -1.38
C TYR A 437 19.51 1.15 -1.77
N GLN A 438 20.28 1.37 -2.85
CA GLN A 438 20.50 2.69 -3.47
C GLN A 438 21.02 3.76 -2.49
N ALA A 439 21.98 3.40 -1.63
CA ALA A 439 22.57 4.34 -0.68
C ALA A 439 23.21 5.57 -1.36
N GLY A 440 23.90 5.40 -2.50
CA GLY A 440 24.59 6.51 -3.20
C GLY A 440 23.67 7.63 -3.71
N GLY A 441 22.42 7.31 -4.04
CA GLY A 441 21.42 8.30 -4.46
C GLY A 441 20.65 8.95 -3.31
N CYS A 442 20.80 8.43 -2.08
CA CYS A 442 19.95 8.81 -0.97
C CYS A 442 20.31 10.17 -0.38
N ALA A 443 19.30 11.02 -0.16
CA ALA A 443 19.48 12.32 0.48
C ALA A 443 20.12 12.21 1.87
N ILE A 444 19.80 11.17 2.64
CA ILE A 444 20.38 10.91 3.98
C ILE A 444 21.90 10.67 3.85
N THR A 445 22.30 9.79 2.94
CA THR A 445 23.73 9.48 2.71
C THR A 445 24.49 10.72 2.24
N LYS A 446 23.94 11.47 1.28
CA LYS A 446 24.56 12.71 0.79
C LYS A 446 24.68 13.77 1.88
N ALA A 447 23.68 13.89 2.75
CA ALA A 447 23.73 14.81 3.89
C ALA A 447 24.84 14.44 4.87
N ILE A 448 24.99 13.15 5.19
CA ILE A 448 26.05 12.65 6.09
C ILE A 448 27.45 12.83 5.47
N GLN A 449 27.58 12.53 4.17
CA GLN A 449 28.85 12.69 3.44
C GLN A 449 29.26 14.17 3.28
N GLY A 450 28.29 15.10 3.26
CA GLY A 450 28.56 16.53 3.18
C GLY A 450 29.04 17.18 4.48
N ILE A 451 29.01 16.45 5.61
CA ILE A 451 29.46 16.96 6.92
C ILE A 451 30.98 16.81 7.03
N ASN A 452 31.64 17.85 7.52
CA ASN A 452 33.08 17.80 7.82
C ASN A 452 33.32 17.13 9.19
N TRP A 453 33.42 15.80 9.18
CA TRP A 453 33.58 14.97 10.39
C TRP A 453 34.87 15.24 11.18
N ARG A 454 35.90 15.81 10.54
CA ARG A 454 37.16 16.19 11.21
C ARG A 454 36.94 17.23 12.30
N GLN A 455 35.96 18.13 12.13
CA GLN A 455 35.60 19.12 13.15
C GLN A 455 34.96 18.48 14.40
N TYR A 456 34.48 17.24 14.26
CA TYR A 456 33.81 16.48 15.30
C TYR A 456 34.68 15.35 15.86
N GLY A 457 35.98 15.35 15.57
CA GLY A 457 36.95 14.39 16.12
C GLY A 457 36.97 13.03 15.42
N LEU A 458 36.40 12.92 14.21
CA LEU A 458 36.45 11.71 13.39
C LEU A 458 37.28 12.00 12.13
N GLU A 459 38.40 11.30 12.00
CA GLU A 459 39.40 11.57 10.95
C GLU A 459 39.03 11.04 9.56
N GLN A 460 38.04 10.13 9.49
CA GLN A 460 37.54 9.50 8.26
C GLN A 460 36.70 10.43 7.39
#